data_AF-A0AAV4PZ78-F1
#
_entry.id   AF-A0AAV4PZ78-F1
#
_cell.length_a   1.000
_cell.length_b   1.000
_cell.length_c   1.000
_cell.angle_alpha   90.00
_cell.angle_beta   90.00
_cell.angle_gamma   90.00
#
_symmetry.space_group_name_H-M   'P 1'
#
loop_
_entity.id
_entity.type
_entity.pdbx_description
1 polymer ?
#
loop_
_entity_poly.entity_id
_entity_poly.type
_entity_poly.pdbx_seq_one_letter_code
_entity_poly.pdbx_strand_id
1 'polypeptide(L)'
;MSTKTKDPGPDQAIGWLVAMACFFINVIMSGIARAAGVLYVALIELYGVSRESATTPFSIRVCVRNTTGPLIGLLGLRYGIRAVTMVGGFVAAFVLLRAKYNLDHILLGSHPWIRIRIVYCPTHDDHKSIL
;
A
#
# COMPACT_ATOMS: atom_id res chain seq x y z
N MET A 1 20.33 -0.74 -42.25
CA MET A 1 21.46 -0.21 -41.44
C MET A 1 21.08 -0.41 -39.98
N SER A 2 21.50 -1.54 -39.39
CA SER A 2 21.13 -1.91 -38.01
C SER A 2 21.99 -1.11 -37.05
N THR A 3 21.40 -0.15 -36.35
CA THR A 3 22.09 0.67 -35.35
C THR A 3 22.43 -0.19 -34.14
N LYS A 4 23.68 -0.69 -34.10
CA LYS A 4 24.26 -1.28 -32.90
C LYS A 4 24.28 -0.22 -31.80
N THR A 5 23.34 -0.30 -30.87
CA THR A 5 23.40 0.41 -29.59
C THR A 5 24.70 0.00 -28.93
N LYS A 6 25.59 0.98 -28.72
CA LYS A 6 26.83 0.81 -27.98
C LYS A 6 26.42 0.36 -26.57
N ASP A 7 26.55 -0.93 -26.24
CA ASP A 7 26.25 -1.45 -24.91
C ASP A 7 27.13 -0.70 -23.92
N PRO A 8 26.60 0.29 -23.19
CA PRO A 8 27.44 1.05 -22.31
C PRO A 8 27.63 0.14 -21.10
N GLY A 9 28.89 -0.11 -20.73
CA GLY A 9 29.25 -1.01 -19.64
C GLY A 9 28.39 -0.76 -18.39
N PRO A 10 28.29 -1.76 -17.50
CA PRO A 10 27.34 -1.79 -16.37
C PRO A 10 27.39 -0.55 -15.45
N ASP A 11 28.42 0.29 -15.56
CA ASP A 11 28.65 1.52 -14.79
C ASP A 11 28.11 2.80 -15.46
N GLN A 12 26.86 2.78 -15.93
CA GLN A 12 26.20 4.04 -16.33
C GLN A 12 25.63 4.75 -15.09
N ALA A 13 25.73 6.08 -15.04
CA ALA A 13 25.15 6.91 -13.97
C ALA A 13 23.65 6.63 -13.72
N ILE A 14 22.92 6.20 -14.77
CA ILE A 14 21.52 5.77 -14.68
C ILE A 14 21.37 4.51 -13.81
N GLY A 15 22.31 3.55 -13.88
CA GLY A 15 22.31 2.34 -13.05
C GLY A 15 22.44 2.66 -11.56
N TRP A 16 23.34 3.58 -11.21
CA TRP A 16 23.49 4.08 -9.83
C TRP A 16 22.23 4.79 -9.32
N LEU A 17 21.58 5.60 -10.17
CA LEU A 17 20.31 6.24 -9.82
C LEU A 17 19.21 5.20 -9.53
N VAL A 18 19.10 4.16 -10.36
CA VAL A 18 18.14 3.07 -10.16
C VAL A 18 18.44 2.27 -8.88
N ALA A 19 19.71 2.03 -8.57
CA ALA A 19 20.13 1.36 -7.33
C ALA A 19 19.73 2.17 -6.08
N MET A 20 20.00 3.47 -6.08
CA MET A 20 19.58 4.37 -5.00
C MET A 20 18.05 4.41 -4.86
N ALA A 21 17.32 4.49 -5.97
CA ALA A 21 15.86 4.44 -5.94
C ALA A 21 15.34 3.11 -5.34
N CYS A 22 15.93 1.97 -5.74
CA CYS A 22 15.60 0.66 -5.20
C CYS A 22 15.88 0.60 -3.69
N PHE A 23 17.00 1.15 -3.22
CA PHE A 23 17.33 1.23 -1.81
C PHE A 23 16.24 1.97 -1.01
N PHE A 24 15.84 3.18 -1.44
CA PHE A 24 14.79 3.93 -0.76
C PHE A 24 13.44 3.21 -0.77
N ILE A 25 13.04 2.60 -1.89
CA ILE A 25 11.80 1.82 -1.98
C ILE A 25 11.81 0.67 -0.95
N ASN A 26 12.93 -0.06 -0.84
CA ASN A 26 13.06 -1.16 0.12
C ASN A 26 13.07 -0.69 1.58
N VAL A 27 13.72 0.44 1.87
CA VAL A 27 13.72 1.07 3.21
C VAL A 27 12.30 1.48 3.60
N ILE A 28 11.57 2.16 2.71
CA ILE A 28 10.19 2.58 2.97
C ILE A 28 9.28 1.36 3.17
N MET A 29 9.38 0.35 2.31
CA MET A 29 8.56 -0.86 2.40
C MET A 29 8.81 -1.60 3.73
N SER A 30 10.07 -1.70 4.14
CA SER A 30 10.45 -2.31 5.42
C SER A 30 9.97 -1.48 6.60
N GLY A 31 10.02 -0.15 6.51
CA GLY A 31 9.49 0.78 7.52
C GLY A 31 7.99 0.63 7.71
N ILE A 32 7.22 0.55 6.62
CA ILE A 32 5.76 0.33 6.66
C ILE A 32 5.43 -0.99 7.34
N ALA A 33 6.16 -2.07 7.03
CA ALA A 33 5.94 -3.37 7.65
C ALA A 33 6.17 -3.34 9.17
N ARG A 34 7.21 -2.64 9.64
CA ARG A 34 7.45 -2.47 11.09
C ARG A 34 6.42 -1.58 11.76
N ALA A 35 6.08 -0.45 11.14
CA ALA A 35 5.06 0.48 11.66
C ALA A 35 3.69 -0.21 11.76
N ALA A 36 3.37 -1.09 10.81
CA ALA A 36 2.15 -1.89 10.86
C ALA A 36 2.08 -2.80 12.09
N GLY A 37 3.19 -3.45 12.48
CA GLY A 37 3.25 -4.27 13.68
C GLY A 37 3.07 -3.46 14.97
N VAL A 38 3.74 -2.32 15.08
CA VAL A 38 3.60 -1.42 16.24
C VAL A 38 2.17 -0.87 16.34
N LEU A 39 1.59 -0.46 15.19
CA LEU A 39 0.23 0.04 15.12
C LEU A 39 -0.81 -1.03 15.53
N TYR A 40 -0.58 -2.29 15.14
CA TYR A 40 -1.45 -3.40 15.53
C TYR A 40 -1.51 -3.60 17.06
N VAL A 41 -0.35 -3.56 17.73
CA VAL A 41 -0.28 -3.67 19.19
C VAL A 41 -0.98 -2.50 19.86
N ALA A 42 -0.72 -1.27 19.39
CA ALA A 42 -1.38 -0.07 19.91
C ALA A 42 -2.90 -0.07 19.68
N LEU A 43 -3.38 -0.63 18.57
CA LEU A 43 -4.81 -0.81 18.27
C LEU A 43 -5.52 -1.71 19.28
N ILE A 44 -4.87 -2.82 19.66
CA ILE A 44 -5.42 -3.76 20.65
C ILE A 44 -5.46 -3.12 22.03
N GLU A 45 -4.39 -2.44 22.45
CA GLU A 45 -4.32 -1.78 23.76
C GLU A 45 -5.30 -0.61 23.88
N LEU A 46 -5.48 0.19 22.82
CA LEU A 46 -6.29 1.40 22.87
C LEU A 46 -7.80 1.12 22.72
N TYR A 47 -8.19 0.07 21.98
CA TYR A 47 -9.61 -0.23 21.70
C TYR A 47 -10.12 -1.52 22.34
N GLY A 48 -9.26 -2.35 22.92
CA GLY A 48 -9.65 -3.64 23.52
C GLY A 48 -10.29 -4.61 22.52
N VAL A 49 -10.03 -4.42 21.22
CA VAL A 49 -10.67 -5.18 20.13
C VAL A 49 -10.08 -6.58 20.02
N SER A 50 -10.90 -7.56 19.66
CA SER A 50 -10.46 -8.93 19.36
C SER A 50 -9.33 -8.94 18.33
N ARG A 51 -8.35 -9.82 18.53
CA ARG A 51 -7.17 -9.99 17.68
C ARG A 51 -7.55 -10.24 16.20
N GLU A 52 -8.67 -10.92 15.96
CA GLU A 52 -9.14 -11.23 14.60
C GLU A 52 -9.57 -9.96 13.85
N SER A 53 -10.38 -9.11 14.47
CA SER A 53 -10.84 -7.85 13.86
C SER A 53 -9.69 -6.86 13.63
N ALA A 54 -8.72 -6.83 14.56
CA ALA A 54 -7.54 -5.98 14.45
C ALA A 54 -6.57 -6.45 13.35
N THR A 55 -6.40 -7.76 13.14
CA THR A 55 -5.49 -8.32 12.12
C THR A 55 -6.05 -8.31 10.71
N THR A 56 -7.37 -8.41 10.55
CA THR A 56 -8.05 -8.49 9.25
C THR A 56 -7.56 -7.45 8.21
N PRO A 57 -7.48 -6.13 8.51
CA PRO A 57 -6.99 -5.15 7.54
C PRO A 57 -5.50 -5.31 7.20
N PHE A 58 -4.69 -5.86 8.11
CA PHE A 58 -3.27 -6.17 7.85
C PHE A 58 -3.14 -7.40 6.95
N SER A 59 -3.92 -8.45 7.20
CA SER A 59 -3.94 -9.67 6.39
C SER A 59 -4.33 -9.39 4.95
N ILE A 60 -5.38 -8.60 4.72
CA ILE A 60 -5.81 -8.19 3.36
C ILE A 60 -4.67 -7.46 2.63
N ARG A 61 -4.01 -6.50 3.29
CA ARG A 61 -2.87 -5.78 2.69
C ARG A 61 -1.73 -6.71 2.31
N VAL A 62 -1.41 -7.67 3.17
CA VAL A 62 -0.35 -8.66 2.90
C VAL A 62 -0.72 -9.60 1.77
N CYS A 63 -1.97 -10.08 1.72
CA CYS A 63 -2.49 -10.90 0.63
C CYS A 63 -2.38 -10.16 -0.71
N VAL A 64 -2.88 -8.93 -0.79
CA VAL A 64 -2.79 -8.11 -2.01
C VAL A 64 -1.33 -7.98 -2.44
N ARG A 65 -0.42 -7.57 -1.54
CA ARG A 65 1.02 -7.44 -1.85
C ARG A 65 1.62 -8.76 -2.37
N ASN A 66 1.27 -9.89 -1.76
CA ASN A 66 1.81 -11.19 -2.15
C ASN A 66 1.31 -11.62 -3.54
N THR A 67 0.02 -11.42 -3.83
CA THR A 67 -0.57 -11.74 -5.15
C THR A 67 -0.08 -10.81 -6.25
N THR A 68 0.26 -9.55 -5.95
CA THR A 68 0.80 -8.63 -6.95
C THR A 68 2.18 -9.05 -7.45
N GLY A 69 2.98 -9.77 -6.65
CA GLY A 69 4.30 -10.28 -7.04
C GLY A 69 4.29 -11.11 -8.34
N PRO A 70 3.59 -12.25 -8.40
CA PRO A 70 3.50 -13.06 -9.62
C PRO A 70 2.80 -12.34 -10.78
N LEU A 71 1.79 -11.50 -10.49
CA LEU A 71 1.11 -10.70 -11.52
C LEU A 71 2.08 -9.73 -12.19
N ILE A 72 2.84 -8.95 -11.41
CA ILE A 72 3.86 -8.02 -11.95
C ILE A 72 4.94 -8.79 -12.70
N GLY A 73 5.37 -9.95 -12.19
CA GLY A 73 6.37 -10.80 -12.86
C GLY A 73 5.92 -11.22 -14.26
N LEU A 74 4.70 -11.73 -14.39
CA LEU A 74 4.15 -12.16 -15.68
C LEU A 74 3.96 -10.97 -16.65
N LEU A 75 3.45 -9.84 -16.15
CA LEU A 75 3.26 -8.62 -16.94
C LEU A 75 4.60 -8.02 -17.39
N GLY A 76 5.62 -8.07 -16.53
CA GLY A 76 6.96 -7.58 -16.84
C GLY A 76 7.63 -8.38 -17.96
N LEU A 77 7.40 -9.69 -18.02
CA LEU A 77 7.89 -10.55 -19.11
C LEU A 77 7.21 -10.25 -20.45
N ARG A 78 5.94 -9.82 -20.45
CA ARG A 78 5.15 -9.55 -21.68
C ARG A 78 5.27 -8.11 -22.18
N TYR A 79 5.30 -7.12 -21.28
CA TYR A 79 5.18 -5.69 -21.62
C TYR A 79 6.40 -4.84 -21.22
N GLY A 80 7.39 -5.43 -20.53
CA GLY A 80 8.58 -4.74 -20.05
C GLY A 80 8.34 -3.91 -18.77
N ILE A 81 9.40 -3.73 -17.98
CA ILE A 81 9.32 -3.09 -16.64
C ILE A 81 8.79 -1.66 -16.68
N ARG A 82 9.14 -0.88 -17.71
CA ARG A 82 8.78 0.55 -17.84
C ARG A 82 7.27 0.78 -17.94
N ALA A 83 6.59 -0.02 -18.77
CA ALA A 83 5.15 0.08 -18.94
C ALA A 83 4.41 -0.31 -17.65
N VAL A 84 4.87 -1.38 -16.99
CA VAL A 84 4.28 -1.86 -15.73
C VAL A 84 4.44 -0.82 -14.62
N THR A 85 5.59 -0.15 -14.52
CA THR A 85 5.79 0.94 -13.55
C THR A 85 4.86 2.13 -13.80
N MET A 86 4.68 2.54 -15.06
CA MET A 86 3.75 3.64 -15.39
C MET A 86 2.31 3.28 -15.03
N VAL A 87 1.84 2.09 -15.41
CA VAL A 87 0.48 1.63 -15.09
C VAL A 87 0.28 1.54 -13.58
N GLY A 88 1.26 1.01 -12.84
CA GLY A 88 1.21 0.98 -11.37
C GLY A 88 1.10 2.38 -10.76
N GLY A 89 1.82 3.36 -11.30
CA GLY A 89 1.73 4.77 -10.88
C GLY A 89 0.34 5.37 -11.12
N PHE A 90 -0.26 5.13 -12.29
CA PHE A 90 -1.63 5.58 -12.59
C PHE A 90 -2.67 4.95 -11.67
N VAL A 91 -2.56 3.64 -11.43
CA VAL A 91 -3.45 2.92 -10.51
C VAL A 91 -3.30 3.47 -9.09
N ALA A 92 -2.06 3.70 -8.63
CA ALA A 92 -1.82 4.30 -7.31
C ALA A 92 -2.42 5.70 -7.18
N ALA A 93 -2.25 6.55 -8.21
CA ALA A 93 -2.86 7.89 -8.24
C ALA A 93 -4.39 7.81 -8.20
N PHE A 94 -5.00 6.91 -8.96
CA PHE A 94 -6.45 6.71 -8.97
C PHE A 94 -6.99 6.27 -7.61
N VAL A 95 -6.30 5.35 -6.93
CA VAL A 95 -6.65 4.90 -5.57
C VAL A 95 -6.59 6.06 -4.58
N LEU A 96 -5.53 6.86 -4.61
CA LEU A 96 -5.39 8.02 -3.73
C LEU A 96 -6.46 9.08 -3.99
N LEU A 97 -6.76 9.35 -5.26
CA LEU A 97 -7.83 10.25 -5.66
C LEU A 97 -9.17 9.74 -5.13
N ARG A 98 -9.50 8.46 -5.33
CA ARG A 98 -10.76 7.89 -4.85
C ARG A 98 -10.87 7.94 -3.33
N ALA A 99 -9.78 7.66 -2.63
CA ALA A 99 -9.70 7.79 -1.18
C ALA A 99 -9.97 9.23 -0.74
N LYS A 100 -9.34 10.22 -1.38
CA LYS A 100 -9.57 11.65 -1.16
C LYS A 100 -11.02 12.08 -1.42
N TYR A 101 -11.62 11.71 -2.54
CA TYR A 101 -13.01 12.08 -2.85
C TYR A 101 -14.02 11.53 -1.83
N ASN A 102 -13.84 10.28 -1.39
CA ASN A 102 -14.65 9.72 -0.28
C ASN A 102 -14.39 10.47 1.02
N LEU A 103 -13.14 10.91 1.25
CA LEU A 103 -12.75 11.69 2.41
C LEU A 103 -13.44 13.07 2.42
N ASP A 104 -13.45 13.77 1.29
CA ASP A 104 -14.00 15.12 1.17
C ASP A 104 -15.54 15.11 1.27
N HIS A 105 -16.20 14.09 0.70
CA HIS A 105 -17.65 13.89 0.84
C HIS A 105 -18.07 13.57 2.29
N ILE A 106 -17.19 12.95 3.08
CA ILE A 106 -17.38 12.72 4.52
C ILE A 106 -16.98 13.93 5.38
N LEU A 107 -16.12 14.84 4.88
CA LEU A 107 -15.67 16.05 5.58
C LEU A 107 -16.69 17.17 5.60
N LEU A 108 -17.35 17.40 4.47
CA LEU A 108 -18.29 18.50 4.32
C LEU A 108 -19.67 18.17 4.91
N GLY A 109 -19.97 16.90 5.20
CA GLY A 109 -21.25 16.46 5.74
C GLY A 109 -21.35 16.34 7.26
N SER A 110 -20.22 16.22 7.99
CA SER A 110 -20.26 15.86 9.42
C SER A 110 -19.14 16.58 10.19
N HIS A 111 -19.50 17.24 11.29
CA HIS A 111 -18.61 18.04 12.15
C HIS A 111 -17.18 17.46 12.32
N PRO A 112 -16.13 18.31 12.30
CA PRO A 112 -14.71 17.92 12.31
C PRO A 112 -14.30 17.01 13.49
N TRP A 113 -15.08 17.00 14.57
CA TRP A 113 -14.88 16.15 15.75
C TRP A 113 -15.14 14.66 15.52
N ILE A 114 -15.93 14.28 14.51
CA ILE A 114 -16.24 12.87 14.19
C ILE A 114 -15.14 12.18 13.37
N ARG A 115 -14.16 12.92 12.87
CA ARG A 115 -13.08 12.35 12.05
C ARG A 115 -12.09 11.46 12.78
N ILE A 116 -11.90 11.68 14.08
CA ILE A 116 -11.13 10.77 14.91
C ILE A 116 -11.91 9.46 15.15
N ARG A 117 -13.25 9.48 14.98
CA ARG A 117 -14.14 8.31 15.17
C ARG A 117 -14.18 7.37 13.97
N ILE A 118 -14.10 7.86 12.72
CA ILE A 118 -14.30 7.00 11.52
C ILE A 118 -13.03 6.25 11.11
N VAL A 119 -11.83 6.74 11.41
CA VAL A 119 -10.60 5.93 11.28
C VAL A 119 -10.55 4.81 12.34
N TYR A 120 -11.43 4.88 13.36
CA TYR A 120 -11.43 4.00 14.53
C TYR A 120 -12.78 3.39 14.90
N CYS A 121 -13.71 3.28 13.96
CA CYS A 121 -14.93 2.52 14.19
C CYS A 121 -14.91 1.26 13.31
N PRO A 122 -14.22 0.19 13.74
CA PRO A 122 -14.64 -1.14 13.35
C PRO A 122 -16.01 -1.36 14.01
N THR A 123 -17.04 -1.30 13.17
CA THR A 123 -18.29 -2.07 13.28
C THR A 123 -18.73 -2.36 14.71
N HIS A 124 -19.38 -1.39 15.35
CA HIS A 124 -20.30 -1.70 16.43
C HIS A 124 -21.59 -2.19 15.77
N ASP A 125 -21.71 -3.51 15.60
CA ASP A 125 -23.02 -4.17 15.51
C ASP A 125 -22.99 -5.49 16.26
N ASP A 126 -24.02 -5.62 17.09
CA ASP A 126 -24.25 -6.57 18.17
C ASP A 126 -24.10 -8.06 17.80
N HIS A 127 -23.46 -8.81 18.70
CA HIS A 127 -24.13 -9.99 19.24
C HIS A 127 -23.87 -10.12 20.74
N LYS A 128 -24.89 -9.71 21.49
CA LYS A 128 -25.05 -9.92 22.93
C LYS A 128 -25.00 -11.41 23.26
N SER A 129 -24.29 -11.72 24.33
CA SER A 129 -24.71 -12.62 25.42
C SER A 129 -26.11 -13.25 25.26
N ILE A 130 -26.19 -14.49 24.78
CA ILE A 130 -27.10 -15.56 25.27
C ILE A 130 -26.46 -16.91 24.89
N LEU A 131 -26.11 -17.70 25.93
CA LEU A 131 -25.43 -19.01 25.99
C LEU A 131 -23.90 -19.00 26.03
#